data_AF-A0A8K0Q0K1-F1
#
_entry.id   AF-A0A8K0Q0K1-F1
#
_cell.length_a   1.000
_cell.length_b   1.000
_cell.length_c   1.000
_cell.angle_alpha   90.00
_cell.angle_beta   90.00
_cell.angle_gamma   90.00
#
_symmetry.space_group_name_H-M   'P 1'
#
loop_
_entity.id
_entity.type
_entity.pdbx_description
1 polymer ?
#
loop_
_entity_poly.entity_id
_entity_poly.type
_entity_poly.pdbx_seq_one_letter_code
_entity_poly.pdbx_strand_id
1 'polypeptide(L)'
;MRLASIATFNALLGLAFASPLNDRRHARYKRMGHLQKREVPQEHSHDFVLTITREFLNLENPKGIVDVVFGLLGNAAAAAGAGDVTNLDCLKQETADQAFTNAKGAKDLRGMAGALLFQAIERNTGGVGVASVLCTEKAVNPEIAALTQHQDPASDNAGALNKAITLELAKQLAGIGADTNLALLSGTFAAGDPNDNTGKGKSCDDEEANLGCIYSQGLLVLDASEAEVSTAVADVAQTFTGTGGIFATDLVDLASFSVASVTGSVDLATIVNGAAGAGGAAGATDAAKATSGAAAATSVAECVAVPPTTAAAGAAAGATNVVVASSTSAAAAAQTSAAASSNGTNVQAFTGTLGGPAPPVESSAGDRPFSVNGNTFVGSGAAIGRSCDIQHNACANAANSGQLAGGVGQCDQQATACRAANSL
;
A
#
# COMPACT_ATOMS: atom_id res chain seq x y z
N MET A 1 38.94 72.07 26.19
CA MET A 1 40.35 72.30 25.75
C MET A 1 41.00 70.94 25.50
N ARG A 2 41.91 70.86 24.52
CA ARG A 2 43.14 70.02 24.43
C ARG A 2 43.04 68.51 24.78
N LEU A 3 43.29 67.59 23.84
CA LEU A 3 44.59 67.16 23.25
C LEU A 3 45.43 66.31 24.24
N ALA A 4 46.09 65.21 23.84
CA ALA A 4 46.35 64.67 22.50
C ALA A 4 46.48 63.12 22.47
N SER A 5 46.66 62.58 21.25
CA SER A 5 46.90 61.18 20.93
C SER A 5 48.18 60.58 21.54
N ILE A 6 48.19 59.27 21.72
CA ILE A 6 49.36 58.43 21.41
C ILE A 6 48.93 57.41 20.36
N ALA A 7 49.75 57.19 19.35
CA ALA A 7 49.50 56.22 18.28
C ALA A 7 50.51 55.07 18.37
N THR A 8 50.03 53.85 18.18
CA THR A 8 50.87 52.68 17.90
C THR A 8 50.41 52.06 16.59
N PHE A 9 51.11 52.38 15.50
CA PHE A 9 51.05 51.58 14.28
C PHE A 9 51.54 50.17 14.60
N ASN A 10 50.83 49.16 14.11
CA ASN A 10 51.46 47.90 13.73
C ASN A 10 50.80 47.43 12.43
N ALA A 11 51.61 46.98 11.49
CA ALA A 11 51.19 46.62 10.14
C ALA A 11 51.61 45.18 9.82
N LEU A 12 51.03 44.62 8.76
CA LEU A 12 51.07 43.20 8.40
C LEU A 12 50.32 42.31 9.43
N LEU A 13 49.77 41.15 9.06
CA LEU A 13 49.91 40.40 7.81
C LEU A 13 48.55 39.90 7.32
N GLY A 14 48.27 40.00 6.01
CA GLY A 14 47.04 39.51 5.42
C GLY A 14 47.07 38.00 5.17
N LEU A 15 46.29 37.24 5.96
CA LEU A 15 46.07 35.81 5.72
C LEU A 15 44.84 35.60 4.84
N ALA A 16 45.07 35.50 3.53
CA ALA A 16 44.05 35.05 2.59
C ALA A 16 43.84 33.54 2.75
N PHE A 17 42.72 33.14 3.37
CA PHE A 17 42.30 31.73 3.40
C PHE A 17 41.80 31.30 2.02
N ALA A 18 42.72 30.83 1.19
CA ALA A 18 42.40 30.13 -0.04
C ALA A 18 41.79 28.77 0.29
N SER A 19 40.46 28.65 0.25
CA SER A 19 39.75 27.38 0.40
C SER A 19 40.26 26.37 -0.64
N PRO A 20 40.75 25.18 -0.24
CA PRO A 20 41.25 24.19 -1.18
C PRO A 20 40.12 23.66 -2.06
N LEU A 21 40.39 23.59 -3.36
CA LEU A 21 39.42 23.14 -4.36
C LEU A 21 39.09 21.65 -4.21
N ASN A 22 37.80 21.35 -4.12
CA ASN A 22 37.13 20.27 -4.86
C ASN A 22 37.96 18.97 -5.05
N ASP A 23 38.23 18.24 -3.96
CA ASP A 23 38.38 16.78 -4.06
C ASP A 23 36.99 16.13 -3.98
N ARG A 24 36.35 15.99 -5.15
CA ARG A 24 35.15 15.16 -5.27
C ARG A 24 35.57 13.69 -5.17
N ARG A 25 35.79 13.22 -3.94
CA ARG A 25 35.67 11.80 -3.61
C ARG A 25 34.22 11.39 -3.75
N HIS A 26 33.81 11.21 -5.01
CA HIS A 26 32.69 10.37 -5.37
C HIS A 26 32.94 9.03 -4.71
N ALA A 27 32.30 8.81 -3.56
CA ALA A 27 32.06 7.48 -3.05
C ALA A 27 31.31 6.77 -4.17
N ARG A 28 32.05 5.97 -4.95
CA ARG A 28 31.45 5.05 -5.92
C ARG A 28 30.69 4.06 -5.07
N TYR A 29 29.40 4.35 -4.84
CA TYR A 29 28.46 3.36 -4.35
C TYR A 29 28.52 2.24 -5.38
N LYS A 30 29.31 1.23 -5.06
CA LYS A 30 29.66 0.16 -5.99
C LYS A 30 28.35 -0.54 -6.22
N ARG A 31 27.73 -0.29 -7.39
CA ARG A 31 26.43 -0.84 -7.79
C ARG A 31 26.51 -2.34 -7.54
N MET A 32 26.00 -2.78 -6.40
CA MET A 32 25.98 -4.19 -6.05
C MET A 32 25.09 -4.78 -7.12
N GLY A 33 25.64 -5.73 -7.88
CA GLY A 33 24.86 -6.36 -8.94
C GLY A 33 23.59 -6.86 -8.29
N HIS A 34 22.43 -6.45 -8.81
CA HIS A 34 21.16 -6.97 -8.34
C HIS A 34 21.19 -8.47 -8.66
N LEU A 35 21.58 -9.27 -7.67
CA LEU A 35 20.86 -10.50 -7.40
C LEU A 35 19.41 -10.03 -7.30
N GLN A 36 18.63 -10.23 -8.36
CA GLN A 36 17.19 -10.04 -8.27
C GLN A 36 16.76 -10.88 -7.09
N LYS A 37 16.07 -10.25 -6.14
CA LYS A 37 15.42 -11.02 -5.08
C LYS A 37 14.49 -12.00 -5.81
N ARG A 38 14.27 -13.18 -5.23
CA ARG A 38 13.25 -14.07 -5.77
C ARG A 38 11.90 -13.61 -5.24
N GLU A 39 11.49 -12.44 -5.73
CA GLU A 39 10.16 -11.83 -5.62
C GLU A 39 9.12 -12.96 -5.68
N VAL A 40 8.42 -13.20 -4.56
CA VAL A 40 7.20 -14.01 -4.55
C VAL A 40 6.00 -13.08 -4.73
N PRO A 41 4.92 -13.52 -5.39
CA PRO A 41 3.78 -12.66 -5.68
C PRO A 41 3.29 -11.88 -4.44
N GLN A 42 2.78 -10.68 -4.68
CA GLN A 42 2.27 -9.76 -3.67
C GLN A 42 3.31 -9.15 -2.71
N GLU A 43 4.62 -9.33 -2.92
CA GLU A 43 5.66 -8.63 -2.14
C GLU A 43 5.46 -7.10 -2.15
N HIS A 44 5.05 -6.51 -3.27
CA HIS A 44 4.94 -5.04 -3.42
C HIS A 44 3.51 -4.50 -3.63
N SER A 45 2.47 -5.28 -3.33
CA SER A 45 1.06 -4.87 -3.56
C SER A 45 0.66 -3.59 -2.84
N HIS A 46 0.96 -3.49 -1.53
CA HIS A 46 0.54 -2.41 -0.63
C HIS A 46 1.73 -1.54 -0.21
N ASP A 47 2.53 -1.10 -1.18
CA ASP A 47 3.91 -0.60 -0.96
C ASP A 47 4.02 0.66 -0.09
N PHE A 48 2.97 1.51 -0.01
CA PHE A 48 2.93 2.62 0.95
C PHE A 48 2.88 2.11 2.41
N VAL A 49 2.15 1.02 2.66
CA VAL A 49 2.02 0.38 3.98
C VAL A 49 3.36 -0.21 4.41
N LEU A 50 4.08 -0.85 3.46
CA LEU A 50 5.46 -1.30 3.68
C LEU A 50 6.38 -0.14 3.99
N THR A 51 6.33 0.93 3.19
CA THR A 51 7.21 2.10 3.33
C THR A 51 7.05 2.77 4.70
N ILE A 52 5.81 2.98 5.17
CA ILE A 52 5.55 3.51 6.52
C ILE A 52 6.03 2.52 7.59
N THR A 53 5.66 1.25 7.51
CA THR A 53 5.99 0.28 8.57
C THR A 53 7.51 0.09 8.69
N ARG A 54 8.23 0.12 7.56
CA ARG A 54 9.69 0.06 7.46
C ARG A 54 10.36 1.27 8.10
N GLU A 55 9.80 2.46 7.93
CA GLU A 55 10.28 3.70 8.57
C GLU A 55 10.24 3.58 10.10
N PHE A 56 9.12 3.13 10.65
CA PHE A 56 8.92 3.04 12.10
C PHE A 56 9.59 1.81 12.74
N LEU A 57 9.64 0.65 12.07
CA LEU A 57 10.43 -0.50 12.52
C LEU A 57 11.91 -0.10 12.73
N ASN A 58 12.48 0.64 11.78
CA ASN A 58 13.89 1.02 11.80
C ASN A 58 14.29 2.05 12.87
N LEU A 59 13.33 2.61 13.63
CA LEU A 59 13.65 3.47 14.78
C LEU A 59 14.23 2.65 15.96
N GLU A 60 13.63 1.49 16.24
CA GLU A 60 14.13 0.52 17.22
C GLU A 60 13.71 -0.91 16.78
N ASN A 61 14.68 -1.70 16.32
CA ASN A 61 14.47 -3.05 15.78
C ASN A 61 15.27 -4.08 16.60
N PRO A 62 14.83 -4.41 17.83
CA PRO A 62 15.62 -5.21 18.78
C PRO A 62 15.72 -6.69 18.38
N LYS A 63 14.84 -7.17 17.50
CA LYS A 63 14.85 -8.54 16.94
C LYS A 63 15.58 -8.63 15.60
N GLY A 64 16.14 -7.54 15.08
CA GLY A 64 16.93 -7.55 13.84
C GLY A 64 16.17 -8.01 12.59
N ILE A 65 14.84 -7.78 12.53
CA ILE A 65 14.00 -8.12 11.37
C ILE A 65 14.54 -7.37 10.14
N VAL A 66 14.89 -8.10 9.07
CA VAL A 66 15.74 -7.59 7.98
C VAL A 66 15.00 -6.59 7.08
N ASP A 67 13.72 -6.86 6.80
CA ASP A 67 12.81 -5.95 6.12
C ASP A 67 11.36 -6.34 6.45
N VAL A 68 10.45 -5.36 6.48
CA VAL A 68 9.03 -5.59 6.73
C VAL A 68 8.38 -6.53 5.71
N VAL A 69 8.85 -6.56 4.46
CA VAL A 69 8.25 -7.37 3.39
C VAL A 69 8.27 -8.86 3.74
N PHE A 70 9.27 -9.33 4.49
CA PHE A 70 9.36 -10.74 4.93
C PHE A 70 8.18 -11.18 5.82
N GLY A 71 7.53 -10.24 6.51
CA GLY A 71 6.32 -10.51 7.30
C GLY A 71 5.08 -10.79 6.45
N LEU A 72 5.06 -10.42 5.17
CA LEU A 72 3.96 -10.71 4.25
C LEU A 72 4.07 -12.08 3.57
N LEU A 73 5.18 -12.80 3.75
CA LEU A 73 5.50 -14.00 2.96
C LEU A 73 5.22 -15.29 3.74
N GLY A 74 5.02 -16.38 3.00
CA GLY A 74 5.00 -17.74 3.55
C GLY A 74 6.30 -18.11 4.27
N ASN A 75 6.22 -18.99 5.27
CA ASN A 75 7.29 -19.29 6.22
C ASN A 75 8.67 -19.59 5.58
N ALA A 76 8.70 -20.32 4.46
CA ALA A 76 9.93 -20.66 3.75
C ALA A 76 10.70 -19.43 3.19
N ALA A 77 10.02 -18.32 2.90
CA ALA A 77 10.63 -17.05 2.50
C ALA A 77 10.85 -16.12 3.69
N ALA A 78 9.88 -16.02 4.61
CA ALA A 78 9.96 -15.25 5.84
C ALA A 78 11.22 -15.56 6.67
N ALA A 79 11.63 -16.83 6.73
CA ALA A 79 12.83 -17.30 7.42
C ALA A 79 14.14 -16.59 7.00
N ALA A 80 14.21 -16.04 5.78
CA ALA A 80 15.39 -15.33 5.28
C ALA A 80 15.54 -13.91 5.85
N GLY A 81 14.50 -13.35 6.48
CA GLY A 81 14.50 -12.00 7.04
C GLY A 81 13.92 -11.87 8.45
N ALA A 82 13.58 -12.97 9.12
CA ALA A 82 12.92 -12.98 10.42
C ALA A 82 13.78 -12.42 11.59
N GLY A 83 15.10 -12.33 11.42
CA GLY A 83 16.00 -11.98 12.52
C GLY A 83 15.93 -13.00 13.65
N ASP A 84 15.71 -12.52 14.88
CA ASP A 84 15.53 -13.34 16.09
C ASP A 84 14.08 -13.83 16.29
N VAL A 85 13.13 -13.55 15.37
CA VAL A 85 11.76 -14.06 15.45
C VAL A 85 11.73 -15.55 15.10
N THR A 86 11.56 -16.41 16.12
CA THR A 86 11.52 -17.87 15.96
C THR A 86 10.19 -18.41 15.46
N ASN A 87 9.08 -17.72 15.71
CA ASN A 87 7.75 -18.10 15.26
C ASN A 87 7.38 -17.33 13.99
N LEU A 88 7.57 -17.96 12.84
CA LEU A 88 7.44 -17.30 11.54
C LEU A 88 5.98 -16.96 11.19
N ASP A 89 4.99 -17.66 11.76
CA ASP A 89 3.57 -17.29 11.63
C ASP A 89 3.23 -16.02 12.42
N CYS A 90 4.08 -15.64 13.39
CA CYS A 90 4.01 -14.38 14.10
C CYS A 90 4.93 -13.27 13.56
N LEU A 91 5.76 -13.52 12.53
CA LEU A 91 6.68 -12.49 12.00
C LEU A 91 5.95 -11.22 11.53
N LYS A 92 4.76 -11.36 10.92
CA LYS A 92 3.90 -10.23 10.54
C LYS A 92 3.52 -9.39 11.77
N GLN A 93 3.00 -10.04 12.80
CA GLN A 93 2.54 -9.38 14.02
C GLN A 93 3.71 -8.74 14.79
N GLU A 94 4.84 -9.42 14.90
CA GLU A 94 6.06 -8.91 15.54
C GLU A 94 6.60 -7.66 14.83
N THR A 95 6.58 -7.68 13.49
CA THR A 95 6.94 -6.53 12.65
C THR A 95 5.99 -5.35 12.89
N ALA A 96 4.68 -5.61 12.90
CA ALA A 96 3.64 -4.60 13.13
C ALA A 96 3.71 -4.00 14.53
N ASP A 97 3.85 -4.85 15.56
CA ASP A 97 3.82 -4.49 16.98
C ASP A 97 5.05 -3.68 17.39
N GLN A 98 6.24 -4.01 16.86
CA GLN A 98 7.43 -3.18 17.05
C GLN A 98 7.30 -1.83 16.34
N ALA A 99 6.86 -1.80 15.07
CA ALA A 99 6.67 -0.55 14.34
C ALA A 99 5.62 0.36 15.01
N PHE A 100 4.51 -0.22 15.49
CA PHE A 100 3.46 0.49 16.22
C PHE A 100 3.97 1.02 17.57
N THR A 101 4.74 0.21 18.32
CA THR A 101 5.41 0.66 19.57
C THR A 101 6.28 1.89 19.32
N ASN A 102 7.10 1.85 18.28
CA ASN A 102 8.02 2.93 17.92
C ASN A 102 7.25 4.19 17.50
N ALA A 103 6.22 4.06 16.66
CA ALA A 103 5.35 5.15 16.23
C ALA A 103 4.57 5.79 17.39
N LYS A 104 4.04 4.98 18.30
CA LYS A 104 3.31 5.41 19.51
C LYS A 104 4.23 6.12 20.51
N GLY A 105 5.49 5.69 20.61
CA GLY A 105 6.55 6.42 21.33
C GLY A 105 6.88 7.77 20.71
N ALA A 106 6.98 7.84 19.38
CA ALA A 106 7.17 9.09 18.63
C ALA A 106 5.91 10.00 18.60
N LYS A 107 4.74 9.44 18.92
CA LYS A 107 3.39 10.02 18.76
C LYS A 107 3.01 10.32 17.31
N ASP A 108 3.46 9.50 16.37
CA ASP A 108 3.17 9.68 14.95
C ASP A 108 1.94 8.85 14.51
N LEU A 109 0.87 9.53 14.11
CA LEU A 109 -0.37 8.89 13.68
C LEU A 109 -0.25 8.18 12.33
N ARG A 110 0.64 8.64 11.44
CA ARG A 110 0.92 7.95 10.16
C ARG A 110 1.63 6.63 10.44
N GLY A 111 2.62 6.61 11.31
CA GLY A 111 3.32 5.39 11.74
C GLY A 111 2.40 4.38 12.42
N MET A 112 1.55 4.84 13.34
CA MET A 112 0.59 3.98 14.04
C MET A 112 -0.47 3.42 13.06
N ALA A 113 -1.02 4.24 12.17
CA ALA A 113 -1.95 3.78 11.14
C ALA A 113 -1.32 2.82 10.14
N GLY A 114 -0.08 3.08 9.71
CA GLY A 114 0.68 2.20 8.81
C GLY A 114 0.95 0.82 9.40
N ALA A 115 1.30 0.75 10.68
CA ALA A 115 1.51 -0.53 11.36
C ALA A 115 0.19 -1.32 11.58
N LEU A 116 -0.93 -0.64 11.86
CA LEU A 116 -2.26 -1.27 11.92
C LEU A 116 -2.69 -1.81 10.54
N LEU A 117 -2.47 -1.03 9.47
CA LEU A 117 -2.66 -1.46 8.08
C LEU A 117 -1.79 -2.68 7.76
N PHE A 118 -0.52 -2.68 8.17
CA PHE A 118 0.42 -3.79 7.94
C PHE A 118 0.01 -5.08 8.65
N GLN A 119 -0.53 -5.00 9.87
CA GLN A 119 -1.12 -6.15 10.56
C GLN A 119 -2.37 -6.67 9.84
N ALA A 120 -3.20 -5.77 9.30
CA ALA A 120 -4.46 -6.13 8.67
C ALA A 120 -4.33 -6.71 7.26
N ILE A 121 -3.48 -6.16 6.37
CA ILE A 121 -3.37 -6.62 4.96
C ILE A 121 -3.07 -8.11 4.86
N GLU A 122 -3.32 -8.72 3.70
CA GLU A 122 -3.10 -10.15 3.47
C GLU A 122 -1.64 -10.58 3.78
N ARG A 123 -1.46 -11.88 4.05
CA ARG A 123 -0.16 -12.53 4.09
C ARG A 123 -0.16 -13.65 3.05
N ASN A 124 0.63 -13.49 2.00
CA ASN A 124 0.72 -14.43 0.90
C ASN A 124 1.12 -15.85 1.38
N THR A 125 0.53 -16.85 0.76
CA THR A 125 0.68 -18.28 1.07
C THR A 125 1.32 -19.03 -0.11
N GLY A 126 1.29 -20.37 -0.10
CA GLY A 126 1.89 -21.19 -1.14
C GLY A 126 1.07 -21.33 -2.43
N GLY A 127 -0.15 -20.79 -2.49
CA GLY A 127 -1.03 -20.92 -3.65
C GLY A 127 -2.44 -20.36 -3.42
N VAL A 128 -3.17 -20.14 -4.51
CA VAL A 128 -4.48 -19.48 -4.50
C VAL A 128 -5.52 -20.27 -3.70
N GLY A 129 -6.27 -19.57 -2.85
CA GLY A 129 -7.29 -20.12 -1.96
C GLY A 129 -6.73 -20.80 -0.70
N VAL A 130 -5.42 -20.76 -0.45
CA VAL A 130 -4.82 -21.30 0.77
C VAL A 130 -4.85 -20.25 1.87
N ALA A 131 -5.61 -20.52 2.94
CA ALA A 131 -5.68 -19.68 4.13
C ALA A 131 -4.30 -19.57 4.83
N SER A 132 -4.02 -18.37 5.33
CA SER A 132 -2.74 -17.97 5.92
C SER A 132 -2.76 -18.19 7.42
N VAL A 133 -1.81 -18.98 7.95
CA VAL A 133 -1.76 -19.37 9.37
C VAL A 133 -1.70 -18.13 10.28
N LEU A 134 -2.58 -18.09 11.27
CA LEU A 134 -2.67 -16.99 12.23
C LEU A 134 -1.56 -17.08 13.29
N CYS A 135 -1.04 -15.93 13.70
CA CYS A 135 -0.19 -15.85 14.89
C CYS A 135 -0.97 -16.30 16.14
N THR A 136 -0.29 -17.00 17.05
CA THR A 136 -0.84 -17.50 18.32
C THR A 136 -0.16 -16.89 19.55
N GLU A 137 0.81 -16.00 19.34
CA GLU A 137 1.48 -15.25 20.40
C GLU A 137 0.80 -13.90 20.62
N LYS A 138 0.90 -13.37 21.84
CA LYS A 138 0.22 -12.13 22.23
C LYS A 138 1.08 -10.91 21.91
N ALA A 139 0.59 -10.02 21.05
CA ALA A 139 1.20 -8.70 20.82
C ALA A 139 1.23 -7.84 22.10
N VAL A 140 2.25 -6.98 22.19
CA VAL A 140 2.46 -6.00 23.27
C VAL A 140 1.38 -4.92 23.23
N ASN A 141 1.04 -4.41 22.04
CA ASN A 141 0.01 -3.39 21.88
C ASN A 141 -1.38 -4.02 21.71
N PRO A 142 -2.38 -3.62 22.53
CA PRO A 142 -3.74 -4.13 22.39
C PRO A 142 -4.37 -3.75 21.03
N GLU A 143 -3.97 -2.64 20.42
CA GLU A 143 -4.47 -2.22 19.11
C GLU A 143 -4.02 -3.17 17.97
N ILE A 144 -2.85 -3.79 18.11
CA ILE A 144 -2.35 -4.82 17.19
C ILE A 144 -2.95 -6.19 17.53
N ALA A 145 -3.10 -6.50 18.83
CA ALA A 145 -3.74 -7.74 19.30
C ALA A 145 -5.24 -7.85 18.94
N ALA A 146 -5.89 -6.74 18.59
CA ALA A 146 -7.28 -6.72 18.11
C ALA A 146 -7.45 -7.18 16.65
N LEU A 147 -6.36 -7.36 15.89
CA LEU A 147 -6.36 -7.59 14.45
C LEU A 147 -5.64 -8.89 14.06
N THR A 148 -6.17 -9.58 13.05
CA THR A 148 -5.46 -10.62 12.29
C THR A 148 -5.22 -10.16 10.86
N GLN A 149 -4.44 -10.91 10.09
CA GLN A 149 -4.30 -10.69 8.64
C GLN A 149 -5.57 -11.08 7.87
N HIS A 150 -5.85 -10.35 6.78
CA HIS A 150 -6.78 -10.78 5.73
C HIS A 150 -6.32 -12.12 5.14
N GLN A 151 -7.28 -12.89 4.65
CA GLN A 151 -7.09 -14.20 4.02
C GLN A 151 -7.29 -14.09 2.51
N ASP A 152 -6.63 -14.99 1.76
CA ASP A 152 -6.84 -15.14 0.31
C ASP A 152 -8.36 -15.20 0.00
N PRO A 153 -8.90 -14.31 -0.85
CA PRO A 153 -10.34 -14.23 -1.11
C PRO A 153 -10.99 -15.44 -1.79
N ALA A 154 -10.19 -16.40 -2.28
CA ALA A 154 -10.66 -17.69 -2.77
C ALA A 154 -10.70 -18.79 -1.68
N SER A 155 -10.28 -18.49 -0.44
CA SER A 155 -10.34 -19.39 0.71
C SER A 155 -11.68 -19.35 1.45
N ASP A 156 -12.01 -20.43 2.17
CA ASP A 156 -13.32 -20.61 2.82
C ASP A 156 -13.66 -19.49 3.83
N ASN A 157 -14.79 -18.82 3.59
CA ASN A 157 -15.31 -17.69 4.40
C ASN A 157 -14.47 -16.40 4.37
N ALA A 158 -13.44 -16.29 3.51
CA ALA A 158 -12.50 -15.17 3.48
C ALA A 158 -13.18 -13.79 3.51
N GLY A 159 -14.14 -13.51 2.62
CA GLY A 159 -14.81 -12.20 2.57
C GLY A 159 -15.56 -11.81 3.86
N ALA A 160 -16.07 -12.77 4.63
CA ALA A 160 -16.75 -12.49 5.91
C ALA A 160 -15.75 -12.19 7.04
N LEU A 161 -14.57 -12.82 7.00
CA LEU A 161 -13.46 -12.55 7.91
C LEU A 161 -12.74 -11.24 7.56
N ASN A 162 -12.41 -11.02 6.28
CA ASN A 162 -11.77 -9.81 5.78
C ASN A 162 -12.62 -8.56 6.05
N LYS A 163 -13.94 -8.62 5.85
CA LYS A 163 -14.88 -7.57 6.30
C LYS A 163 -14.79 -7.31 7.80
N ALA A 164 -14.76 -8.36 8.63
CA ALA A 164 -14.64 -8.21 10.08
C ALA A 164 -13.31 -7.56 10.50
N ILE A 165 -12.20 -7.92 9.83
CA ILE A 165 -10.87 -7.32 10.06
C ILE A 165 -10.85 -5.85 9.62
N THR A 166 -11.35 -5.53 8.42
CA THR A 166 -11.49 -4.15 7.93
C THR A 166 -12.32 -3.29 8.88
N LEU A 167 -13.46 -3.80 9.37
CA LEU A 167 -14.31 -3.05 10.29
C LEU A 167 -13.75 -2.96 11.72
N GLU A 168 -12.89 -3.88 12.16
CA GLU A 168 -12.15 -3.73 13.43
C GLU A 168 -10.96 -2.76 13.28
N LEU A 169 -10.22 -2.84 12.17
CA LEU A 169 -9.16 -1.89 11.83
C LEU A 169 -9.68 -0.45 11.84
N ALA A 170 -10.87 -0.21 11.27
CA ALA A 170 -11.52 1.10 11.33
C ALA A 170 -11.71 1.60 12.78
N LYS A 171 -12.06 0.72 13.73
CA LYS A 171 -12.19 1.08 15.15
C LYS A 171 -10.83 1.35 15.79
N GLN A 172 -9.81 0.56 15.48
CA GLN A 172 -8.46 0.81 15.99
C GLN A 172 -7.91 2.15 15.49
N LEU A 173 -8.15 2.50 14.21
CA LEU A 173 -7.84 3.80 13.63
C LEU A 173 -8.61 4.94 14.31
N ALA A 174 -9.93 4.80 14.53
CA ALA A 174 -10.73 5.77 15.28
C ALA A 174 -10.23 5.96 16.72
N GLY A 175 -9.90 4.86 17.41
CA GLY A 175 -9.39 4.86 18.77
C GLY A 175 -8.06 5.60 18.94
N ILE A 176 -7.20 5.61 17.91
CA ILE A 176 -5.96 6.40 17.90
C ILE A 176 -6.12 7.82 17.35
N GLY A 177 -7.24 8.12 16.67
CA GLY A 177 -7.50 9.41 16.03
C GLY A 177 -6.95 9.54 14.59
N ALA A 178 -6.79 8.43 13.88
CA ALA A 178 -6.43 8.39 12.46
C ALA A 178 -7.69 8.34 11.57
N ASP A 179 -7.52 8.53 10.25
CA ASP A 179 -8.60 8.38 9.28
C ASP A 179 -9.11 6.94 9.23
N THR A 180 -10.39 6.74 9.52
CA THR A 180 -11.05 5.43 9.56
C THR A 180 -11.22 4.82 8.18
N ASN A 181 -11.30 5.66 7.12
CA ASN A 181 -11.42 5.17 5.74
C ASN A 181 -10.12 4.53 5.22
N LEU A 182 -8.98 4.72 5.89
CA LEU A 182 -7.76 3.96 5.59
C LEU A 182 -7.99 2.45 5.70
N ALA A 183 -8.92 2.00 6.56
CA ALA A 183 -9.23 0.58 6.69
C ALA A 183 -9.69 -0.07 5.37
N LEU A 184 -10.34 0.70 4.50
CA LEU A 184 -10.76 0.22 3.18
C LEU A 184 -9.56 -0.10 2.26
N LEU A 185 -8.38 0.46 2.57
CA LEU A 185 -7.14 0.19 1.86
C LEU A 185 -6.41 -1.07 2.35
N SER A 186 -6.85 -1.73 3.44
CA SER A 186 -6.30 -3.04 3.83
C SER A 186 -6.87 -4.21 3.04
N GLY A 187 -7.89 -3.96 2.20
CA GLY A 187 -8.48 -4.96 1.32
C GLY A 187 -7.48 -5.55 0.33
N THR A 188 -7.92 -6.60 -0.35
CA THR A 188 -7.08 -7.44 -1.21
C THR A 188 -7.67 -7.57 -2.62
N PHE A 189 -7.08 -8.41 -3.46
CA PHE A 189 -7.46 -8.63 -4.85
C PHE A 189 -8.83 -9.32 -4.99
N ALA A 190 -9.41 -9.29 -6.19
CA ALA A 190 -10.52 -10.19 -6.49
C ALA A 190 -10.06 -11.65 -6.45
N ALA A 191 -10.88 -12.55 -5.86
CA ALA A 191 -10.57 -13.98 -5.71
C ALA A 191 -10.03 -14.63 -7.01
N GLY A 192 -8.94 -15.39 -6.89
CA GLY A 192 -8.32 -16.11 -8.00
C GLY A 192 -9.05 -17.43 -8.34
N ASP A 193 -8.41 -18.24 -9.18
CA ASP A 193 -8.80 -19.64 -9.41
C ASP A 193 -7.92 -20.54 -8.53
N PRO A 194 -8.46 -21.36 -7.60
CA PRO A 194 -7.67 -22.31 -6.80
C PRO A 194 -6.89 -23.36 -7.63
N ASN A 195 -7.16 -23.48 -8.93
CA ASN A 195 -6.38 -24.30 -9.86
C ASN A 195 -5.16 -23.56 -10.46
N ASP A 196 -4.94 -22.29 -10.12
CA ASP A 196 -3.78 -21.51 -10.57
C ASP A 196 -2.48 -21.95 -9.88
N ASN A 197 -1.76 -22.83 -10.55
CA ASN A 197 -0.47 -23.36 -10.13
C ASN A 197 0.68 -22.33 -10.20
N THR A 198 0.43 -21.07 -10.60
CA THR A 198 1.43 -19.99 -10.51
C THR A 198 1.48 -19.34 -9.13
N GLY A 199 0.41 -19.48 -8.32
CA GLY A 199 0.27 -18.79 -7.04
C GLY A 199 0.09 -17.27 -7.17
N LYS A 200 -0.05 -16.72 -8.39
CA LYS A 200 -0.22 -15.28 -8.61
C LYS A 200 -1.69 -14.85 -8.55
N GLY A 201 -2.62 -15.67 -9.01
CA GLY A 201 -4.04 -15.32 -9.07
C GLY A 201 -4.27 -14.04 -9.89
N LYS A 202 -4.88 -13.03 -9.27
CA LYS A 202 -5.12 -11.71 -9.87
C LYS A 202 -4.19 -10.61 -9.33
N SER A 203 -3.11 -10.98 -8.66
CA SER A 203 -2.20 -10.01 -8.04
C SER A 203 -1.31 -9.25 -9.03
N CYS A 204 -0.80 -8.11 -8.56
CA CYS A 204 0.34 -7.39 -9.13
C CYS A 204 1.54 -7.50 -8.16
N ASP A 205 2.72 -7.05 -8.60
CA ASP A 205 3.94 -7.15 -7.77
C ASP A 205 4.98 -6.07 -8.10
N ASP A 206 4.52 -4.95 -8.65
CA ASP A 206 5.37 -3.88 -9.16
C ASP A 206 5.72 -2.90 -8.02
N GLU A 207 7.03 -2.67 -7.76
CA GLU A 207 7.50 -1.75 -6.71
C GLU A 207 7.07 -0.30 -7.00
N GLU A 208 6.20 0.24 -6.14
CA GLU A 208 5.53 1.53 -6.28
C GLU A 208 5.42 2.25 -4.93
N ALA A 209 6.54 2.35 -4.18
CA ALA A 209 6.66 2.79 -2.79
C ALA A 209 5.82 4.01 -2.29
N ASN A 210 5.36 4.89 -3.19
CA ASN A 210 4.46 5.99 -2.87
C ASN A 210 2.98 5.56 -2.66
N LEU A 211 2.60 4.38 -3.18
CA LEU A 211 1.23 3.88 -3.19
C LEU A 211 1.21 2.34 -3.18
N GLY A 212 1.50 1.69 -4.31
CA GLY A 212 1.43 0.24 -4.46
C GLY A 212 0.54 -0.17 -5.63
N CYS A 213 0.97 -1.21 -6.34
CA CYS A 213 0.38 -1.60 -7.62
C CYS A 213 -1.11 -2.00 -7.53
N ILE A 214 -1.59 -2.45 -6.35
CA ILE A 214 -3.00 -2.85 -6.16
C ILE A 214 -3.96 -1.67 -6.35
N TYR A 215 -3.51 -0.48 -6.00
CA TYR A 215 -4.27 0.76 -6.10
C TYR A 215 -4.13 1.39 -7.49
N SER A 216 -2.89 1.51 -8.00
CA SER A 216 -2.61 2.19 -9.28
C SER A 216 -3.16 1.43 -10.49
N GLN A 217 -3.25 0.10 -10.41
CA GLN A 217 -3.81 -0.76 -11.45
C GLN A 217 -5.32 -1.02 -11.26
N GLY A 218 -5.97 -0.46 -10.22
CA GLY A 218 -7.41 -0.61 -9.97
C GLY A 218 -7.84 -2.01 -9.54
N LEU A 219 -6.94 -2.76 -8.87
CA LEU A 219 -7.12 -4.19 -8.55
C LEU A 219 -7.68 -4.45 -7.14
N LEU A 220 -7.66 -3.44 -6.27
CA LEU A 220 -8.21 -3.49 -4.92
C LEU A 220 -9.73 -3.77 -4.94
N VAL A 221 -10.16 -4.72 -4.12
CA VAL A 221 -11.57 -4.90 -3.73
C VAL A 221 -11.72 -4.42 -2.29
N LEU A 222 -12.70 -3.54 -2.05
CA LEU A 222 -12.98 -3.04 -0.71
C LEU A 222 -13.80 -4.07 0.05
N ASP A 223 -13.27 -4.65 1.13
CA ASP A 223 -14.00 -5.64 1.92
C ASP A 223 -15.23 -5.05 2.67
N ALA A 224 -15.32 -3.73 2.79
CA ALA A 224 -16.49 -3.00 3.31
C ALA A 224 -16.74 -1.71 2.53
N SER A 225 -17.88 -1.05 2.79
CA SER A 225 -18.19 0.29 2.31
C SER A 225 -17.89 1.38 3.36
N GLU A 226 -17.71 2.64 2.93
CA GLU A 226 -17.56 3.80 3.82
C GLU A 226 -18.74 3.95 4.81
N ALA A 227 -19.94 3.54 4.40
CA ALA A 227 -21.12 3.55 5.27
C ALA A 227 -21.05 2.50 6.39
N GLU A 228 -20.49 1.32 6.10
CA GLU A 228 -20.24 0.28 7.11
C GLU A 228 -19.10 0.68 8.04
N VAL A 229 -18.03 1.29 7.52
CA VAL A 229 -16.94 1.88 8.32
C VAL A 229 -17.48 2.94 9.27
N SER A 230 -18.22 3.92 8.75
CA SER A 230 -18.86 5.00 9.54
C SER A 230 -19.79 4.43 10.63
N THR A 231 -20.53 3.37 10.33
CA THR A 231 -21.38 2.67 11.31
C THR A 231 -20.56 1.95 12.38
N ALA A 232 -19.46 1.29 12.00
CA ALA A 232 -18.62 0.51 12.92
C ALA A 232 -17.82 1.36 13.91
N VAL A 233 -17.53 2.62 13.56
CA VAL A 233 -16.74 3.54 14.40
C VAL A 233 -17.57 4.53 15.21
N ALA A 234 -18.89 4.58 15.03
CA ALA A 234 -19.77 5.61 15.59
C ALA A 234 -19.70 5.78 17.12
N ASP A 235 -19.50 4.67 17.86
CA ASP A 235 -19.38 4.65 19.32
C ASP A 235 -17.91 4.61 19.82
N VAL A 236 -16.92 4.72 18.93
CA VAL A 236 -15.50 4.61 19.29
C VAL A 236 -14.95 5.96 19.75
N ALA A 237 -14.64 6.05 21.04
CA ALA A 237 -13.95 7.21 21.60
C ALA A 237 -12.45 7.20 21.25
N GLN A 238 -11.94 8.31 20.71
CA GLN A 238 -10.51 8.55 20.58
C GLN A 238 -9.84 8.58 21.95
N THR A 239 -8.82 7.73 22.16
CA THR A 239 -8.07 7.60 23.43
C THR A 239 -6.63 8.14 23.34
N PHE A 240 -6.13 8.37 22.13
CA PHE A 240 -4.78 8.85 21.86
C PHE A 240 -4.80 10.20 21.12
N THR A 241 -3.72 10.98 21.22
CA THR A 241 -3.54 12.19 20.42
C THR A 241 -2.08 12.29 19.99
N GLY A 242 -1.84 12.11 18.69
CA GLY A 242 -0.54 12.24 18.07
C GLY A 242 -0.47 13.42 17.09
N THR A 243 0.59 13.43 16.30
CA THR A 243 0.84 14.37 15.20
C THR A 243 1.10 13.61 13.90
N GLY A 244 1.09 14.32 12.76
CA GLY A 244 1.13 13.69 11.45
C GLY A 244 -0.20 12.98 11.14
N GLY A 245 -0.15 12.05 10.19
CA GLY A 245 -1.32 11.31 9.71
C GLY A 245 -1.23 11.00 8.22
N ILE A 246 -2.15 10.17 7.76
CA ILE A 246 -2.45 9.87 6.36
C ILE A 246 -3.97 9.81 6.22
N PHE A 247 -4.49 10.06 5.02
CA PHE A 247 -5.91 10.03 4.71
C PHE A 247 -6.13 9.20 3.45
N ALA A 248 -7.18 8.39 3.40
CA ALA A 248 -7.45 7.53 2.24
C ALA A 248 -7.67 8.36 0.96
N THR A 249 -8.32 9.51 1.09
CA THR A 249 -8.57 10.48 0.00
C THR A 249 -7.34 11.28 -0.44
N ASP A 250 -6.22 11.22 0.29
CA ASP A 250 -4.92 11.71 -0.15
C ASP A 250 -4.16 10.68 -1.00
N LEU A 251 -4.53 9.39 -0.88
CA LEU A 251 -3.89 8.26 -1.56
C LEU A 251 -4.64 7.83 -2.82
N VAL A 252 -5.97 7.73 -2.75
CA VAL A 252 -6.83 7.17 -3.81
C VAL A 252 -8.22 7.82 -3.88
N ASP A 253 -8.91 7.62 -5.01
CA ASP A 253 -10.37 7.75 -5.07
C ASP A 253 -11.01 6.41 -4.68
N LEU A 254 -11.61 6.34 -3.49
CA LEU A 254 -12.29 5.14 -2.98
C LEU A 254 -13.46 4.70 -3.87
N ALA A 255 -14.11 5.63 -4.59
CA ALA A 255 -15.23 5.32 -5.47
C ALA A 255 -14.80 4.64 -6.79
N SER A 256 -13.50 4.54 -7.06
CA SER A 256 -12.96 3.84 -8.23
C SER A 256 -12.89 2.31 -8.05
N PHE A 257 -13.00 1.81 -6.80
CA PHE A 257 -12.87 0.38 -6.47
C PHE A 257 -14.22 -0.30 -6.25
N SER A 258 -14.28 -1.61 -6.50
CA SER A 258 -15.48 -2.42 -6.23
C SER A 258 -15.55 -2.84 -4.75
N VAL A 259 -16.73 -2.72 -4.13
CA VAL A 259 -16.99 -3.28 -2.79
C VAL A 259 -17.36 -4.76 -2.89
N ALA A 260 -16.83 -5.59 -1.99
CA ALA A 260 -17.10 -7.02 -1.90
C ALA A 260 -18.56 -7.32 -1.50
N SER A 261 -19.22 -8.21 -2.25
CA SER A 261 -20.56 -8.72 -1.92
C SER A 261 -20.50 -9.80 -0.84
N VAL A 262 -20.12 -9.42 0.37
CA VAL A 262 -19.97 -10.31 1.53
C VAL A 262 -21.33 -10.79 2.04
N THR A 263 -21.45 -12.11 2.31
CA THR A 263 -22.60 -12.71 2.99
C THR A 263 -22.15 -13.39 4.29
N GLY A 264 -23.01 -13.35 5.31
CA GLY A 264 -22.65 -13.79 6.66
C GLY A 264 -21.89 -12.72 7.47
N SER A 265 -21.50 -13.08 8.69
CA SER A 265 -20.75 -12.23 9.62
C SER A 265 -19.84 -13.08 10.50
N VAL A 266 -18.66 -12.55 10.84
CA VAL A 266 -17.68 -13.19 11.72
C VAL A 266 -17.47 -12.30 12.95
N ASP A 267 -17.51 -12.88 14.14
CA ASP A 267 -17.06 -12.21 15.36
C ASP A 267 -15.55 -12.39 15.50
N LEU A 268 -14.79 -11.40 15.03
CA LEU A 268 -13.32 -11.40 15.07
C LEU A 268 -12.78 -11.56 16.51
N ALA A 269 -13.53 -11.12 17.53
CA ALA A 269 -13.12 -11.26 18.93
C ALA A 269 -12.98 -12.73 19.34
N THR A 270 -13.74 -13.65 18.74
CA THR A 270 -13.59 -15.10 18.97
C THR A 270 -12.25 -15.62 18.42
N ILE A 271 -11.84 -15.11 17.25
CA ILE A 271 -10.64 -15.55 16.55
C ILE A 271 -9.37 -15.04 17.27
N VAL A 272 -9.27 -13.74 17.56
CA VAL A 272 -8.08 -13.17 18.23
C VAL A 272 -7.89 -13.67 19.67
N ASN A 273 -8.97 -14.05 20.35
CA ASN A 273 -8.89 -14.63 21.70
C ASN A 273 -8.74 -16.17 21.70
N GLY A 274 -8.55 -16.80 20.54
CA GLY A 274 -8.30 -18.25 20.44
C GLY A 274 -9.50 -19.14 20.81
N ALA A 275 -10.73 -18.62 20.74
CA ALA A 275 -11.93 -19.44 20.90
C ALA A 275 -12.11 -20.30 19.64
N ALA A 276 -12.00 -21.63 19.80
CA ALA A 276 -11.97 -22.58 18.69
C ALA A 276 -13.22 -22.48 17.78
N GLY A 277 -13.06 -21.88 16.60
CA GLY A 277 -14.20 -21.50 15.74
C GLY A 277 -13.92 -21.31 14.25
N ALA A 278 -12.71 -21.57 13.74
CA ALA A 278 -12.40 -21.55 12.31
C ALA A 278 -11.76 -22.88 11.86
N GLY A 279 -12.24 -23.44 10.75
CA GLY A 279 -11.97 -24.81 10.30
C GLY A 279 -10.61 -25.03 9.64
N GLY A 280 -9.50 -24.80 10.34
CA GLY A 280 -8.17 -25.17 9.87
C GLY A 280 -7.95 -26.69 9.89
N ALA A 281 -7.94 -27.34 8.72
CA ALA A 281 -7.51 -28.73 8.58
C ALA A 281 -6.00 -28.89 8.87
N ALA A 282 -5.56 -30.11 9.17
CA ALA A 282 -4.18 -30.38 9.59
C ALA A 282 -3.13 -29.90 8.58
N GLY A 283 -2.04 -29.31 9.08
CA GLY A 283 -1.11 -28.50 8.29
C GLY A 283 -0.44 -29.23 7.13
N ALA A 284 -0.34 -28.53 6.00
CA ALA A 284 0.47 -28.93 4.86
C ALA A 284 1.96 -28.67 5.15
N THR A 285 2.77 -29.73 5.18
CA THR A 285 4.23 -29.60 5.14
C THR A 285 4.68 -29.35 3.70
N ASP A 286 5.46 -28.30 3.47
CA ASP A 286 5.98 -27.94 2.15
C ASP A 286 6.72 -29.09 1.46
N ALA A 287 6.54 -29.19 0.14
CA ALA A 287 6.89 -30.38 -0.63
C ALA A 287 8.38 -30.44 -1.05
N ALA A 288 8.94 -31.66 -1.04
CA ALA A 288 10.17 -31.95 -1.77
C ALA A 288 10.24 -33.39 -2.32
N LYS A 289 10.56 -33.46 -3.63
CA LYS A 289 11.23 -34.58 -4.34
C LYS A 289 10.37 -35.76 -4.83
N ALA A 290 10.00 -35.70 -6.11
CA ALA A 290 9.62 -36.86 -6.90
C ALA A 290 10.83 -37.74 -7.30
N THR A 291 10.63 -39.05 -7.36
CA THR A 291 11.37 -40.01 -8.21
C THR A 291 10.49 -41.25 -8.42
N SER A 292 10.59 -41.89 -9.59
CA SER A 292 9.64 -42.89 -10.11
C SER A 292 9.69 -44.27 -9.45
N GLY A 293 8.53 -44.93 -9.34
CA GLY A 293 8.38 -46.37 -9.14
C GLY A 293 6.94 -46.80 -9.48
N ALA A 294 6.75 -47.84 -10.29
CA ALA A 294 5.43 -48.27 -10.77
C ALA A 294 5.20 -49.77 -10.54
N ALA A 295 4.02 -50.17 -10.04
CA ALA A 295 3.52 -51.55 -10.10
C ALA A 295 2.00 -51.67 -9.85
N ALA A 296 1.38 -52.51 -10.68
CA ALA A 296 0.25 -53.44 -10.42
C ALA A 296 -0.98 -53.05 -9.57
N ALA A 297 -2.15 -53.18 -10.21
CA ALA A 297 -3.48 -53.21 -9.59
C ALA A 297 -3.79 -54.52 -8.83
N THR A 298 -4.91 -54.55 -8.09
CA THR A 298 -5.93 -55.65 -8.09
C THR A 298 -7.25 -55.14 -7.48
N SER A 299 -8.37 -55.83 -7.75
CA SER A 299 -9.76 -55.36 -7.67
C SER A 299 -10.67 -56.08 -6.66
N VAL A 300 -11.72 -55.40 -6.20
CA VAL A 300 -13.10 -55.89 -5.95
C VAL A 300 -14.04 -54.67 -6.16
N ALA A 301 -15.14 -54.69 -6.92
CA ALA A 301 -16.36 -55.53 -6.88
C ALA A 301 -17.16 -55.31 -5.57
N GLU A 302 -18.47 -55.04 -5.56
CA GLU A 302 -19.55 -55.53 -6.45
C GLU A 302 -20.66 -54.48 -6.74
N CYS A 303 -21.54 -54.77 -7.71
CA CYS A 303 -22.72 -54.02 -8.18
C CYS A 303 -23.99 -54.34 -7.34
N VAL A 304 -25.26 -53.96 -7.59
CA VAL A 304 -26.16 -53.81 -8.77
C VAL A 304 -27.31 -52.83 -8.39
N ALA A 305 -27.83 -51.92 -9.22
CA ALA A 305 -28.95 -52.15 -10.17
C ALA A 305 -29.25 -50.96 -11.12
N VAL A 306 -29.67 -51.29 -12.35
CA VAL A 306 -29.98 -50.48 -13.57
C VAL A 306 -30.95 -51.34 -14.43
N PRO A 307 -31.84 -50.86 -15.33
CA PRO A 307 -32.11 -49.52 -15.93
C PRO A 307 -33.46 -48.94 -15.40
N PRO A 308 -34.31 -48.15 -16.11
CA PRO A 308 -34.26 -47.41 -17.41
C PRO A 308 -34.71 -45.92 -17.30
N THR A 309 -34.79 -45.02 -18.31
CA THR A 309 -34.45 -44.90 -19.77
C THR A 309 -34.25 -43.37 -20.08
N THR A 310 -34.07 -42.78 -21.28
CA THR A 310 -34.27 -43.16 -22.71
C THR A 310 -33.01 -42.95 -23.59
N ALA A 311 -32.98 -41.99 -24.52
CA ALA A 311 -31.92 -41.78 -25.52
C ALA A 311 -31.90 -40.37 -26.13
N ALA A 312 -30.70 -39.90 -26.52
CA ALA A 312 -30.42 -39.24 -27.80
C ALA A 312 -28.90 -39.29 -28.07
N ALA A 313 -28.47 -39.30 -29.34
CA ALA A 313 -27.06 -39.32 -29.73
C ALA A 313 -26.82 -38.52 -31.03
N GLY A 314 -25.62 -37.97 -31.19
CA GLY A 314 -25.17 -37.28 -32.40
C GLY A 314 -23.67 -36.99 -32.35
N ALA A 315 -22.92 -37.37 -33.40
CA ALA A 315 -21.46 -37.29 -33.45
C ALA A 315 -20.96 -36.16 -34.38
N ALA A 316 -19.66 -35.86 -34.33
CA ALA A 316 -19.06 -34.67 -34.92
C ALA A 316 -18.18 -34.91 -36.17
N ALA A 317 -18.13 -33.90 -37.04
CA ALA A 317 -17.05 -33.55 -37.98
C ALA A 317 -17.40 -32.18 -38.62
N GLY A 318 -16.48 -31.28 -39.01
CA GLY A 318 -15.02 -31.23 -38.88
C GLY A 318 -14.41 -30.34 -39.98
N ALA A 319 -13.66 -29.29 -39.65
CA ALA A 319 -13.12 -28.34 -40.65
C ALA A 319 -11.78 -27.66 -40.28
N THR A 320 -10.72 -28.14 -40.92
CA THR A 320 -9.49 -27.47 -41.44
C THR A 320 -9.04 -26.10 -40.90
N ASN A 321 -7.78 -26.04 -40.41
CA ASN A 321 -7.00 -24.82 -40.17
C ASN A 321 -6.70 -24.01 -41.45
N VAL A 322 -6.66 -22.69 -41.33
CA VAL A 322 -5.90 -21.80 -42.23
C VAL A 322 -5.03 -20.87 -41.39
N VAL A 323 -3.75 -20.74 -41.76
CA VAL A 323 -2.80 -19.80 -41.13
C VAL A 323 -2.59 -18.61 -42.04
N VAL A 324 -2.75 -17.40 -41.49
CA VAL A 324 -2.22 -16.15 -42.08
C VAL A 324 -1.58 -15.35 -40.96
N ALA A 325 -0.29 -15.03 -41.14
CA ALA A 325 0.40 -14.03 -40.33
C ALA A 325 0.63 -12.78 -41.19
N SER A 326 0.24 -11.61 -40.67
CA SER A 326 0.54 -10.32 -41.28
C SER A 326 0.91 -9.32 -40.19
N SER A 327 2.11 -8.75 -40.32
CA SER A 327 2.61 -7.69 -39.45
C SER A 327 2.39 -6.31 -40.08
N THR A 328 2.04 -5.30 -39.28
CA THR A 328 2.36 -3.89 -39.64
C THR A 328 2.25 -2.93 -38.44
N SER A 329 3.36 -2.23 -38.21
CA SER A 329 3.47 -0.80 -37.85
C SER A 329 2.70 -0.21 -36.65
N ALA A 330 3.46 0.53 -35.83
CA ALA A 330 2.94 1.39 -34.77
C ALA A 330 2.30 2.68 -35.31
N ALA A 331 1.39 3.24 -34.52
CA ALA A 331 1.00 4.65 -34.57
C ALA A 331 0.93 5.18 -33.12
N ALA A 332 1.78 6.14 -32.77
CA ALA A 332 1.73 6.80 -31.47
C ALA A 332 0.64 7.89 -31.51
N ALA A 333 -0.45 7.68 -30.78
CA ALA A 333 -1.49 8.69 -30.55
C ALA A 333 -1.32 9.25 -29.13
N ALA A 334 -0.95 10.52 -29.02
CA ALA A 334 -0.85 11.20 -27.74
C ALA A 334 -2.27 11.37 -27.15
N GLN A 335 -2.53 10.76 -25.99
CA GLN A 335 -3.76 11.03 -25.25
C GLN A 335 -3.66 12.39 -24.56
N THR A 336 -4.10 13.44 -25.24
CA THR A 336 -4.51 14.67 -24.59
C THR A 336 -5.80 14.40 -23.80
N SER A 337 -5.66 14.10 -22.51
CA SER A 337 -6.80 13.94 -21.60
C SER A 337 -7.60 15.23 -21.54
N ALA A 338 -8.67 15.31 -22.34
CA ALA A 338 -9.63 16.41 -22.28
C ALA A 338 -10.36 16.35 -20.93
N ALA A 339 -10.05 17.30 -20.05
CA ALA A 339 -10.69 17.40 -18.75
C ALA A 339 -12.22 17.54 -18.92
N ALA A 340 -12.97 16.77 -18.15
CA ALA A 340 -14.43 16.85 -18.14
C ALA A 340 -14.84 18.21 -17.55
N SER A 341 -15.25 19.14 -18.41
CA SER A 341 -15.64 20.50 -18.03
C SER A 341 -16.93 20.50 -17.20
N SER A 342 -16.81 20.47 -15.88
CA SER A 342 -17.85 20.94 -14.97
C SER A 342 -17.95 22.47 -15.02
N ASN A 343 -19.15 23.04 -14.89
CA ASN A 343 -19.42 24.48 -15.08
C ASN A 343 -18.96 25.37 -13.89
N GLY A 344 -17.74 25.17 -13.42
CA GLY A 344 -17.09 26.07 -12.47
C GLY A 344 -16.55 27.32 -13.14
N THR A 345 -16.16 28.30 -12.32
CA THR A 345 -15.15 29.30 -12.71
C THR A 345 -13.88 28.99 -11.94
N ASN A 346 -12.80 28.67 -12.65
CA ASN A 346 -11.49 28.48 -12.04
C ASN A 346 -11.00 29.78 -11.35
N VAL A 347 -10.72 29.71 -10.05
CA VAL A 347 -10.17 30.83 -9.25
C VAL A 347 -8.68 30.70 -8.93
N GLN A 348 -7.98 29.68 -9.45
CA GLN A 348 -6.52 29.55 -9.36
C GLN A 348 -5.85 30.55 -10.33
N ALA A 349 -5.19 31.58 -9.80
CA ALA A 349 -4.55 32.64 -10.57
C ALA A 349 -3.12 32.31 -11.05
N PHE A 350 -2.49 31.25 -10.53
CA PHE A 350 -1.11 30.90 -10.87
C PHE A 350 -0.99 30.14 -12.20
N THR A 351 -0.08 30.61 -13.06
CA THR A 351 0.11 30.12 -14.43
C THR A 351 1.47 29.45 -14.67
N GLY A 352 2.31 29.30 -13.64
CA GLY A 352 3.59 28.60 -13.76
C GLY A 352 3.41 27.09 -13.96
N THR A 353 4.25 26.48 -14.79
CA THR A 353 4.08 25.10 -15.29
C THR A 353 5.30 24.19 -15.11
N LEU A 354 6.30 24.60 -14.32
CA LEU A 354 7.45 23.74 -13.99
C LEU A 354 6.93 22.45 -13.31
N GLY A 355 7.26 21.28 -13.87
CA GLY A 355 6.74 19.99 -13.40
C GLY A 355 5.23 19.75 -13.56
N GLY A 356 4.47 20.74 -14.04
CA GLY A 356 3.03 20.68 -14.23
C GLY A 356 2.33 22.01 -13.91
N PRO A 357 1.16 22.30 -14.54
CA PRO A 357 0.29 23.39 -14.12
C PRO A 357 -0.30 23.09 -12.73
N ALA A 358 -0.71 24.13 -12.00
CA ALA A 358 -1.56 23.95 -10.83
C ALA A 358 -2.95 23.49 -11.28
N PRO A 359 -3.57 22.48 -10.65
CA PRO A 359 -4.93 22.07 -11.02
C PRO A 359 -5.92 23.21 -10.79
N PRO A 360 -6.97 23.34 -11.61
CA PRO A 360 -7.95 24.40 -11.44
C PRO A 360 -8.68 24.28 -10.10
N VAL A 361 -9.08 25.43 -9.57
CA VAL A 361 -9.91 25.56 -8.37
C VAL A 361 -11.30 25.99 -8.84
N GLU A 362 -12.17 25.04 -9.10
CA GLU A 362 -13.48 25.30 -9.69
C GLU A 362 -14.44 25.86 -8.64
N SER A 363 -14.89 27.11 -8.84
CA SER A 363 -15.91 27.75 -8.00
C SER A 363 -17.31 27.47 -8.53
N SER A 364 -18.18 26.97 -7.65
CA SER A 364 -19.56 26.52 -7.91
C SER A 364 -20.51 27.01 -6.81
N ALA A 365 -21.76 26.54 -6.80
CA ALA A 365 -22.75 26.90 -5.77
C ALA A 365 -23.03 25.73 -4.81
N GLY A 366 -22.96 25.97 -3.51
CA GLY A 366 -23.22 25.00 -2.44
C GLY A 366 -22.44 25.33 -1.16
N ASP A 367 -22.56 24.48 -0.14
CA ASP A 367 -21.92 24.70 1.18
C ASP A 367 -20.39 24.47 1.17
N ARG A 368 -19.88 23.76 0.15
CA ARG A 368 -18.45 23.57 -0.14
C ARG A 368 -18.16 24.03 -1.58
N PRO A 369 -18.23 25.34 -1.87
CA PRO A 369 -18.38 25.84 -3.24
C PRO A 369 -17.13 25.72 -4.11
N PHE A 370 -15.94 25.55 -3.54
CA PHE A 370 -14.68 25.42 -4.29
C PHE A 370 -14.27 23.96 -4.40
N SER A 371 -13.76 23.51 -5.56
CA SER A 371 -13.22 22.15 -5.70
C SER A 371 -11.90 22.07 -6.47
N VAL A 372 -11.07 21.07 -6.15
CA VAL A 372 -9.78 20.78 -6.79
C VAL A 372 -9.64 19.28 -6.93
N ASN A 373 -9.56 18.76 -8.16
CA ASN A 373 -9.53 17.31 -8.43
C ASN A 373 -10.60 16.54 -7.62
N GLY A 374 -11.86 16.99 -7.71
CA GLY A 374 -13.01 16.40 -6.97
C GLY A 374 -13.11 16.78 -5.49
N ASN A 375 -12.00 17.06 -4.80
CA ASN A 375 -12.02 17.47 -3.39
C ASN A 375 -12.71 18.83 -3.23
N THR A 376 -13.69 18.95 -2.33
CA THR A 376 -14.49 20.18 -2.12
C THR A 376 -14.12 20.92 -0.84
N PHE A 377 -14.21 22.25 -0.84
CA PHE A 377 -13.77 23.13 0.24
C PHE A 377 -14.78 24.26 0.50
N VAL A 378 -14.93 24.65 1.77
CA VAL A 378 -15.79 25.78 2.19
C VAL A 378 -15.17 27.13 1.81
N GLY A 379 -13.84 27.26 1.89
CA GLY A 379 -13.11 28.51 1.64
C GLY A 379 -12.09 28.38 0.51
N SER A 380 -12.04 29.40 -0.35
CA SER A 380 -11.17 29.44 -1.54
C SER A 380 -9.69 29.27 -1.21
N GLY A 381 -9.20 29.92 -0.14
CA GLY A 381 -7.79 29.85 0.22
C GLY A 381 -7.29 28.44 0.59
N ALA A 382 -8.15 27.60 1.16
CA ALA A 382 -7.82 26.19 1.42
C ALA A 382 -7.74 25.38 0.11
N ALA A 383 -8.68 25.61 -0.81
CA ALA A 383 -8.69 24.97 -2.12
C ALA A 383 -7.48 25.38 -2.97
N ILE A 384 -7.21 26.68 -3.06
CA ILE A 384 -6.05 27.23 -3.76
C ILE A 384 -4.73 26.75 -3.14
N GLY A 385 -4.65 26.68 -1.81
CA GLY A 385 -3.51 26.08 -1.10
C GLY A 385 -3.25 24.65 -1.58
N ARG A 386 -4.28 23.79 -1.55
CA ARG A 386 -4.20 22.40 -2.04
C ARG A 386 -3.83 22.32 -3.53
N SER A 387 -4.34 23.23 -4.38
CA SER A 387 -3.95 23.32 -5.79
C SER A 387 -2.44 23.63 -5.96
N CYS A 388 -1.88 24.55 -5.17
CA CYS A 388 -0.45 24.81 -5.14
C CYS A 388 0.38 23.62 -4.59
N ASP A 389 -0.14 22.88 -3.62
CA ASP A 389 0.55 21.70 -3.05
C ASP A 389 0.53 20.49 -4.00
N ILE A 390 -0.55 20.28 -4.76
CA ILE A 390 -0.58 19.26 -5.82
C ILE A 390 0.43 19.60 -6.93
N GLN A 391 0.58 20.88 -7.28
CA GLN A 391 1.65 21.32 -8.19
C GLN A 391 3.05 21.05 -7.62
N HIS A 392 3.29 21.40 -6.34
CA HIS A 392 4.58 21.16 -5.70
C HIS A 392 4.96 19.68 -5.77
N ASN A 393 4.04 18.79 -5.40
CA ASN A 393 4.25 17.35 -5.46
C ASN A 393 4.51 16.84 -6.89
N ALA A 394 3.77 17.34 -7.90
CA ALA A 394 4.03 17.01 -9.31
C ALA A 394 5.44 17.45 -9.75
N CYS A 395 5.86 18.66 -9.37
CA CYS A 395 7.21 19.16 -9.63
C CYS A 395 8.29 18.39 -8.87
N ALA A 396 8.07 18.04 -7.60
CA ALA A 396 9.00 17.25 -6.81
C ALA A 396 9.18 15.85 -7.42
N ASN A 397 8.10 15.22 -7.87
CA ASN A 397 8.15 13.93 -8.59
C ASN A 397 8.92 14.04 -9.91
N ALA A 398 8.70 15.11 -10.70
CA ALA A 398 9.45 15.37 -11.93
C ALA A 398 10.94 15.69 -11.67
N ALA A 399 11.27 16.34 -10.55
CA ALA A 399 12.66 16.57 -10.12
C ALA A 399 13.35 15.28 -9.63
N ASN A 400 12.68 14.49 -8.81
CA ASN A 400 13.22 13.26 -8.22
C ASN A 400 13.39 12.14 -9.27
N SER A 401 12.52 12.07 -10.27
CA SER A 401 12.66 11.19 -11.45
C SER A 401 13.69 11.68 -12.49
N GLY A 402 14.34 12.84 -12.24
CA GLY A 402 15.36 13.40 -13.14
C GLY A 402 14.83 14.06 -14.41
N GLN A 403 13.51 14.28 -14.51
CA GLN A 403 12.88 14.99 -15.64
C GLN A 403 13.11 16.51 -15.57
N LEU A 404 13.33 17.08 -14.38
CA LEU A 404 13.66 18.49 -14.18
C LEU A 404 15.13 18.70 -13.75
N ALA A 405 15.81 19.64 -14.44
CA ALA A 405 17.18 20.03 -14.12
C ALA A 405 17.21 21.17 -13.07
N GLY A 406 17.53 20.82 -11.82
CA GLY A 406 17.70 21.79 -10.72
C GLY A 406 17.29 21.28 -9.34
N GLY A 407 16.54 20.19 -9.28
CA GLY A 407 16.09 19.59 -8.02
C GLY A 407 14.89 20.31 -7.38
N VAL A 408 14.38 19.74 -6.29
CA VAL A 408 13.14 20.17 -5.61
C VAL A 408 13.14 21.62 -5.15
N GLY A 409 14.32 22.24 -4.94
CA GLY A 409 14.45 23.65 -4.56
C GLY A 409 13.88 24.64 -5.58
N GLN A 410 13.64 24.24 -6.83
CA GLN A 410 12.89 25.04 -7.81
C GLN A 410 11.37 24.92 -7.62
N CYS A 411 10.89 23.75 -7.20
CA CYS A 411 9.49 23.50 -6.88
C CYS A 411 9.06 24.28 -5.62
N ASP A 412 9.93 24.40 -4.61
CA ASP A 412 9.70 25.24 -3.43
C ASP A 412 9.48 26.72 -3.81
N GLN A 413 10.28 27.23 -4.74
CA GLN A 413 10.13 28.59 -5.29
C GLN A 413 8.83 28.74 -6.09
N GLN A 414 8.45 27.73 -6.88
CA GLN A 414 7.20 27.73 -7.63
C GLN A 414 5.97 27.68 -6.72
N ALA A 415 5.98 26.85 -5.67
CA ALA A 415 4.88 26.78 -4.70
C ALA A 415 4.74 28.09 -3.91
N THR A 416 5.87 28.72 -3.56
CA THR A 416 5.89 30.07 -2.98
C THR A 416 5.27 31.10 -3.93
N ALA A 417 5.62 31.05 -5.22
CA ALA A 417 5.03 31.92 -6.24
C ALA A 417 3.54 31.64 -6.50
N CYS A 418 3.11 30.38 -6.40
CA CYS A 418 1.70 29.97 -6.51
C CYS A 418 0.86 30.53 -5.36
N ARG A 419 1.33 30.41 -4.12
CA ARG A 419 0.68 31.00 -2.94
C ARG A 419 0.62 32.52 -3.05
N ALA A 420 1.75 33.17 -3.36
CA ALA A 420 1.83 34.62 -3.53
C ALA A 420 0.91 35.16 -4.65
N ALA A 421 0.79 34.45 -5.78
CA ALA A 421 -0.09 34.85 -6.89
C ALA A 421 -1.59 34.86 -6.52
N ASN A 422 -1.98 34.19 -5.43
CA ASN A 422 -3.34 34.13 -4.93
C ASN A 422 -3.52 34.82 -3.57
N SER A 423 -2.50 35.55 -3.08
CA SER A 423 -2.50 36.21 -1.76
C SER A 423 -2.68 35.25 -0.56
N LEU A 424 -2.01 34.09 -0.62
CA LEU A 424 -1.89 33.11 0.49
C LEU A 424 -0.54 33.22 1.22
#